data_AF-A0A820FJB1-F1
#
_entry.id   AF-A0A820FJB1-F1
#
_cell.length_a   1.000
_cell.length_b   1.000
_cell.length_c   1.000
_cell.angle_alpha   90.00
_cell.angle_beta   90.00
_cell.angle_gamma   90.00
#
_symmetry.space_group_name_H-M   'P 1'
#
loop_
_entity.id
_entity.type
_entity.pdbx_description
1 polymer ?
#
loop_
_entity_poly.entity_id
_entity_poly.type
_entity_poly.pdbx_seq_one_letter_code
_entity_poly.pdbx_strand_id
1 'polypeptide(L)'
;MYELRNADILISGMRGLGVEIVIVHDCNNVDYKDLSSQYYFSESDIGQNRAEVAKEKLSELNKNVNVTYSSSTIDEDFLQKHKLFVLTDGDIDNQVKIGDYCHEHGIKFVNANTKGLFGQIFCDFGQNFKVLDTNGEDPITEEIVDSISHDEIGVVSIATYTKHGFEDGSYVTFHGVKGMTEINDREFKITVL
;
A
#
# COMPACT_ATOMS: atom_id res chain seq x y z
N MET A 1 0.81 6.39 -9.37
CA MET A 1 2.27 6.37 -9.66
C MET A 1 3.00 7.66 -9.25
N TYR A 2 2.40 8.86 -9.39
CA TYR A 2 3.04 10.11 -8.97
C TYR A 2 3.34 10.17 -7.46
N GLU A 3 2.38 9.78 -6.61
CA GLU A 3 2.55 9.73 -5.15
C GLU A 3 3.69 8.80 -4.70
N LEU A 4 3.85 7.64 -5.37
CA LEU A 4 4.90 6.67 -5.07
C LEU A 4 6.31 7.23 -5.32
N ARG A 5 6.48 8.16 -6.27
CA ARG A 5 7.79 8.76 -6.56
C ARG A 5 8.30 9.68 -5.45
N ASN A 6 7.41 10.16 -4.59
CA ASN A 6 7.72 11.08 -3.50
C ASN A 6 7.67 10.40 -2.12
N ALA A 7 7.57 9.06 -2.09
CA ALA A 7 7.52 8.28 -0.86
C ALA A 7 8.92 7.78 -0.49
N ASP A 8 9.34 8.05 0.75
CA ASP A 8 10.53 7.47 1.36
C ASP A 8 10.10 6.29 2.24
N ILE A 9 10.51 5.08 1.88
CA ILE A 9 10.13 3.82 2.52
C ILE A 9 11.35 3.22 3.24
N LEU A 10 11.17 2.82 4.49
CA LEU A 10 12.19 2.10 5.26
C LEU A 10 11.72 0.68 5.54
N ILE A 11 12.58 -0.29 5.26
CA ILE A 11 12.35 -1.70 5.54
C ILE A 11 13.41 -2.16 6.55
N SER A 12 12.94 -2.53 7.74
CA SER A 12 13.75 -3.05 8.85
C SER A 12 13.62 -4.56 8.94
N GLY A 13 14.77 -5.23 8.85
CA GLY A 13 14.93 -6.68 8.74
C GLY A 13 14.99 -7.12 7.27
N MET A 14 16.08 -7.81 6.90
CA MET A 14 16.31 -8.28 5.53
C MET A 14 16.24 -9.80 5.39
N ARG A 15 15.09 -10.34 5.78
CA ARG A 15 14.67 -11.68 5.37
C ARG A 15 13.82 -11.56 4.08
N GLY A 16 13.09 -12.60 3.67
CA GLY A 16 12.60 -12.75 2.28
C GLY A 16 11.58 -11.74 1.69
N LEU A 17 11.38 -10.51 2.20
CA LEU A 17 10.31 -9.58 1.76
C LEU A 17 10.75 -8.08 1.67
N GLY A 18 10.56 -7.40 0.51
CA GLY A 18 10.48 -5.91 0.38
C GLY A 18 11.09 -5.22 -0.89
N VAL A 19 10.44 -4.20 -1.53
CA VAL A 19 11.03 -3.25 -2.57
C VAL A 19 10.28 -1.87 -2.78
N GLU A 20 11.08 -0.81 -3.12
CA GLU A 20 10.93 0.58 -3.70
C GLU A 20 11.13 1.84 -2.79
N ILE A 21 11.98 2.81 -3.22
CA ILE A 21 12.84 3.78 -2.44
C ILE A 21 13.07 3.30 -1.01
N VAL A 22 14.06 2.42 -0.89
CA VAL A 22 14.23 1.58 0.29
C VAL A 22 15.50 1.99 0.99
N ILE A 23 15.35 2.49 2.22
CA ILE A 23 16.40 2.28 3.20
C ILE A 23 16.22 0.87 3.72
N VAL A 24 17.25 0.07 3.50
CA VAL A 24 17.30 -1.29 3.99
C VAL A 24 18.01 -1.28 5.34
N HIS A 25 17.38 -1.81 6.38
CA HIS A 25 17.96 -1.84 7.71
C HIS A 25 18.11 -3.28 8.22
N ASP A 26 19.29 -3.63 8.70
CA ASP A 26 19.54 -4.85 9.46
C ASP A 26 20.87 -4.72 10.21
N CYS A 27 20.88 -4.99 11.51
CA CYS A 27 22.10 -4.94 12.32
C CYS A 27 22.85 -6.28 12.32
N ASN A 28 22.27 -7.36 11.78
CA ASN A 28 22.85 -8.69 11.82
C ASN A 28 23.70 -9.00 10.59
N ASN A 29 24.65 -9.92 10.79
CA ASN A 29 25.44 -10.48 9.70
C ASN A 29 24.74 -11.69 9.07
N VAL A 30 25.05 -11.96 7.81
CA VAL A 30 24.57 -13.13 7.07
C VAL A 30 25.06 -14.39 7.77
N ASP A 31 24.13 -15.33 8.00
CA ASP A 31 24.37 -16.64 8.58
C ASP A 31 23.80 -17.72 7.64
N TYR A 32 24.26 -18.97 7.79
CA TYR A 32 23.85 -20.10 6.95
C TYR A 32 22.34 -20.29 6.88
N LYS A 33 21.64 -20.03 8.00
CA LYS A 33 20.18 -20.12 8.08
C LYS A 33 19.45 -19.13 7.16
N ASP A 34 20.07 -17.98 6.84
CA ASP A 34 19.44 -16.97 5.98
C ASP A 34 19.42 -17.39 4.50
N LEU A 35 20.40 -18.20 4.07
CA LEU A 35 20.50 -18.75 2.72
C LEU A 35 19.30 -19.64 2.35
N SER A 36 18.54 -20.12 3.34
CA SER A 36 17.34 -20.93 3.12
C SER A 36 16.19 -20.17 2.45
N SER A 37 16.10 -18.85 2.67
CA SER A 37 14.99 -18.02 2.21
C SER A 37 15.40 -16.71 1.54
N GLN A 38 16.64 -16.25 1.76
CA GLN A 38 17.12 -15.00 1.20
C GLN A 38 17.99 -15.26 -0.04
N TYR A 39 17.40 -15.09 -1.21
CA TYR A 39 18.01 -15.41 -2.50
C TYR A 39 19.10 -14.41 -2.94
N TYR A 40 19.21 -13.26 -2.26
CA TYR A 40 20.28 -12.29 -2.50
C TYR A 40 21.61 -12.66 -1.84
N PHE A 41 21.62 -13.61 -0.92
CA PHE A 41 22.82 -14.00 -0.18
C PHE A 41 23.44 -15.28 -0.76
N SER A 42 24.76 -15.35 -0.71
CA SER A 42 25.56 -16.50 -1.08
C SER A 42 26.46 -16.94 0.08
N GLU A 43 27.06 -18.12 -0.01
CA GLU A 43 27.98 -18.61 1.04
C GLU A 43 29.19 -17.68 1.25
N SER A 44 29.61 -16.93 0.22
CA SER A 44 30.69 -15.93 0.34
C SER A 44 30.29 -14.68 1.13
N ASP A 45 28.99 -14.47 1.35
CA ASP A 45 28.48 -13.30 2.07
C ASP A 45 28.38 -13.54 3.57
N ILE A 46 28.58 -14.78 4.03
CA ILE A 46 28.51 -15.15 5.45
C ILE A 46 29.49 -14.30 6.27
N GLY A 47 28.97 -13.67 7.32
CA GLY A 47 29.72 -12.75 8.18
C GLY A 47 29.69 -11.29 7.75
N GLN A 48 29.21 -10.96 6.54
CA GLN A 48 28.97 -9.58 6.09
C GLN A 48 27.59 -9.08 6.57
N ASN A 49 27.39 -7.77 6.63
CA ASN A 49 26.10 -7.20 7.05
C ASN A 49 25.00 -7.49 6.02
N ARG A 50 23.83 -7.95 6.47
CA ARG A 50 22.71 -8.35 5.60
C ARG A 50 22.17 -7.18 4.76
N ALA A 51 22.02 -6.01 5.37
CA ALA A 51 21.47 -4.83 4.70
C ALA A 51 22.41 -4.30 3.63
N GLU A 52 23.71 -4.30 3.90
CA GLU A 52 24.75 -3.92 2.94
C GLU A 52 24.74 -4.84 1.71
N VAL A 53 24.80 -6.16 1.92
CA VAL A 53 24.77 -7.14 0.81
C VAL A 53 23.47 -7.05 0.01
N ALA A 54 22.33 -6.94 0.69
CA ALA A 54 21.04 -6.83 0.03
C ALA A 54 20.91 -5.54 -0.80
N LYS A 55 21.45 -4.42 -0.30
CA LYS A 55 21.42 -3.12 -1.01
C LYS A 55 22.08 -3.21 -2.37
N GLU A 56 23.19 -3.93 -2.52
CA GLU A 56 23.86 -4.05 -3.82
C GLU A 56 22.95 -4.70 -4.85
N LYS A 57 22.34 -5.83 -4.49
CA LYS A 57 21.45 -6.59 -5.38
C LYS A 57 20.13 -5.88 -5.65
N LEU A 58 19.55 -5.21 -4.64
CA LEU A 58 18.33 -4.42 -4.79
C LEU A 58 18.53 -3.23 -5.72
N SER A 59 19.71 -2.59 -5.67
CA SER A 59 20.04 -1.46 -6.56
C SER A 59 20.05 -1.85 -8.04
N GLU A 60 20.26 -3.13 -8.37
CA GLU A 60 20.27 -3.63 -9.75
C GLU A 60 18.86 -3.75 -10.37
N LEU A 61 17.81 -3.84 -9.55
CA LEU A 61 16.44 -4.05 -10.03
C LEU A 61 15.89 -2.84 -10.79
N ASN A 62 16.14 -1.63 -10.29
CA ASN A 62 15.61 -0.40 -10.87
C ASN A 62 16.57 0.78 -10.65
N LYS A 63 17.25 1.22 -11.72
CA LYS A 63 18.22 2.33 -11.67
C LYS A 63 17.60 3.69 -11.31
N ASN A 64 16.28 3.82 -11.39
CA ASN A 64 15.56 5.04 -11.01
C ASN A 64 15.26 5.10 -9.50
N VAL A 65 15.51 4.02 -8.77
CA VAL A 65 15.29 3.92 -7.32
C VAL A 65 16.64 4.01 -6.62
N ASN A 66 16.78 4.98 -5.72
CA ASN A 66 17.94 5.06 -4.85
C ASN A 66 17.76 4.07 -3.69
N VAL A 67 18.61 3.04 -3.62
CA VAL A 67 18.63 2.07 -2.52
C VAL A 67 19.82 2.36 -1.63
N THR A 68 19.56 2.56 -0.34
CA THR A 68 20.60 2.77 0.67
C THR A 68 20.45 1.73 1.77
N TYR A 69 21.47 1.58 2.62
CA TYR A 69 21.40 0.70 3.78
C TYR A 69 21.71 1.47 5.07
N SER A 70 21.19 0.97 6.18
CA SER A 70 21.54 1.42 7.52
C SER A 70 21.76 0.24 8.46
N SER A 71 22.77 0.35 9.31
CA SER A 71 23.01 -0.54 10.45
C SER A 71 22.87 0.19 11.79
N SER A 72 22.37 1.44 11.77
CA SER A 72 22.17 2.26 12.96
C SER A 72 21.09 1.66 13.87
N THR A 73 21.09 2.03 15.14
CA THR A 73 19.97 1.71 16.02
C THR A 73 18.69 2.37 15.52
N ILE A 74 17.55 1.71 15.70
CA ILE A 74 16.22 2.25 15.38
C ILE A 74 15.79 3.09 16.59
N ASP A 75 16.06 4.39 16.52
CA ASP A 75 15.61 5.38 17.48
C ASP A 75 14.53 6.29 16.87
N GLU A 76 13.97 7.16 17.71
CA GLU A 76 12.92 8.09 17.35
C GLU A 76 13.33 9.05 16.22
N ASP A 77 14.58 9.51 16.23
CA ASP A 77 15.17 10.38 15.20
C ASP A 77 15.33 9.65 13.86
N PHE A 78 15.62 8.35 13.89
CA PHE A 78 15.67 7.51 12.71
C PHE A 78 14.25 7.32 12.13
N LEU A 79 13.27 6.99 12.97
CA LEU A 79 11.88 6.79 12.55
C LEU A 79 11.28 8.04 11.88
N GLN A 80 11.51 9.23 12.43
CA GLN A 80 10.96 10.49 11.89
C GLN A 80 11.44 10.85 10.48
N LYS A 81 12.54 10.25 10.01
CA LYS A 81 13.06 10.49 8.65
C LYS A 81 12.24 9.78 7.57
N HIS A 82 11.28 8.94 7.95
CA HIS A 82 10.56 8.06 7.03
C HIS A 82 9.05 8.26 7.10
N LYS A 83 8.39 8.11 5.94
CA LYS A 83 6.92 8.21 5.85
C LYS A 83 6.25 6.86 6.10
N LEU A 84 6.93 5.77 5.76
CA LEU A 84 6.48 4.40 5.95
C LEU A 84 7.63 3.59 6.55
N PHE A 85 7.31 2.86 7.62
CA PHE A 85 8.19 1.92 8.27
C PHE A 85 7.63 0.51 8.15
N VAL A 86 8.41 -0.40 7.56
CA VAL A 86 8.09 -1.82 7.46
C VAL A 86 8.98 -2.59 8.42
N LEU A 87 8.42 -3.18 9.46
CA LEU A 87 9.13 -4.05 10.39
C LEU A 87 8.94 -5.51 10.01
N THR A 88 10.05 -6.23 9.89
CA THR A 88 10.04 -7.69 9.77
C THR A 88 10.85 -8.34 10.88
N ASP A 89 10.42 -9.52 11.30
CA ASP A 89 11.08 -10.36 12.28
C ASP A 89 11.42 -9.72 13.64
N GLY A 90 10.75 -8.62 14.01
CA GLY A 90 10.86 -8.02 15.35
C GLY A 90 10.17 -8.85 16.43
N ASP A 91 10.62 -8.75 17.68
CA ASP A 91 9.84 -9.25 18.82
C ASP A 91 8.61 -8.37 19.08
N ILE A 92 7.66 -8.89 19.86
CA ILE A 92 6.38 -8.22 20.09
C ILE A 92 6.55 -6.88 20.83
N ASP A 93 7.52 -6.77 21.74
CA ASP A 93 7.75 -5.56 22.53
C ASP A 93 8.28 -4.43 21.63
N ASN A 94 9.20 -4.75 20.72
CA ASN A 94 9.70 -3.82 19.70
C ASN A 94 8.61 -3.47 18.67
N GLN A 95 7.78 -4.43 18.26
CA GLN A 95 6.66 -4.17 17.34
C GLN A 95 5.67 -3.16 17.95
N VAL A 96 5.30 -3.33 19.21
CA VAL A 96 4.38 -2.42 19.91
C VAL A 96 5.04 -1.05 20.09
N LYS A 97 6.27 -1.01 20.61
CA LYS A 97 6.98 0.26 20.85
C LYS A 97 7.14 1.10 19.57
N ILE A 98 7.58 0.48 18.47
CA ILE A 98 7.77 1.17 17.19
C ILE A 98 6.42 1.53 16.57
N GLY A 99 5.45 0.61 16.63
CA GLY A 99 4.10 0.83 16.12
C GLY A 99 3.40 2.02 16.78
N ASP A 100 3.41 2.08 18.11
CA ASP A 100 2.81 3.18 18.89
C ASP A 100 3.46 4.52 18.52
N TYR A 101 4.79 4.57 18.48
CA TYR A 101 5.51 5.78 18.09
C TYR A 101 5.16 6.21 16.65
N CYS A 102 5.11 5.27 15.71
CA CYS A 102 4.72 5.56 14.33
C CYS A 102 3.29 6.12 14.25
N HIS A 103 2.35 5.53 14.98
CA HIS A 103 0.95 5.98 15.02
C HIS A 103 0.84 7.42 15.52
N GLU A 104 1.48 7.73 16.66
CA GLU A 104 1.45 9.05 17.28
C GLU A 104 2.05 10.14 16.41
N HIS A 105 3.06 9.81 15.60
CA HIS A 105 3.78 10.76 14.75
C HIS A 105 3.31 10.76 13.29
N GLY A 106 2.23 10.02 12.99
CA GLY A 106 1.64 9.97 11.65
C GLY A 106 2.46 9.19 10.61
N ILE A 107 3.48 8.44 11.05
CA ILE A 107 4.30 7.56 10.23
C ILE A 107 3.49 6.29 9.95
N LYS A 108 3.46 5.84 8.69
CA LYS A 108 2.76 4.61 8.33
C LYS A 108 3.57 3.42 8.80
N PHE A 109 2.92 2.40 9.33
CA PHE A 109 3.57 1.24 9.88
C PHE A 109 2.99 -0.04 9.28
N VAL A 110 3.88 -0.93 8.87
CA VAL A 110 3.54 -2.29 8.44
C VAL A 110 4.44 -3.25 9.19
N ASN A 111 3.85 -4.27 9.81
CA ASN A 111 4.59 -5.35 10.43
C ASN A 111 4.27 -6.65 9.70
N ALA A 112 5.30 -7.34 9.24
CA ALA A 112 5.17 -8.61 8.52
C ALA A 112 6.13 -9.64 9.11
N ASN A 113 5.61 -10.77 9.59
CA ASN A 113 6.44 -11.85 10.13
C ASN A 113 6.02 -13.19 9.58
N THR A 114 6.99 -14.08 9.41
CA THR A 114 6.74 -15.48 9.04
C THR A 114 7.36 -16.40 10.09
N LYS A 115 6.67 -17.49 10.41
CA LYS A 115 7.10 -18.53 11.35
C LYS A 115 6.80 -19.89 10.71
N GLY A 116 7.72 -20.37 9.88
CA GLY A 116 7.52 -21.59 9.09
C GLY A 116 6.37 -21.41 8.09
N LEU A 117 5.32 -22.22 8.24
CA LEU A 117 4.12 -22.17 7.37
C LEU A 117 3.14 -21.06 7.74
N PHE A 118 3.34 -20.39 8.87
CA PHE A 118 2.46 -19.32 9.33
C PHE A 118 3.04 -17.95 8.98
N GLY A 119 2.16 -17.01 8.68
CA GLY A 119 2.51 -15.62 8.44
C GLY A 119 1.51 -14.69 9.12
N GLN A 120 1.98 -13.51 9.48
CA GLN A 120 1.14 -12.41 9.96
C GLN A 120 1.51 -11.14 9.22
N ILE A 121 0.49 -10.32 8.96
CA ILE A 121 0.64 -8.94 8.51
C ILE A 121 -0.26 -8.04 9.36
N PHE A 122 0.28 -6.91 9.77
CA PHE A 122 -0.43 -5.85 10.46
C PHE A 122 -0.11 -4.52 9.78
N CYS A 123 -1.13 -3.70 9.55
CA CYS A 123 -0.99 -2.40 8.91
C CYS A 123 -1.65 -1.33 9.79
N ASP A 124 -0.91 -0.25 10.06
CA ASP A 124 -1.42 0.94 10.71
C ASP A 124 -1.02 2.17 9.89
N PHE A 125 -2.02 2.79 9.27
CA PHE A 125 -1.82 3.98 8.44
C PHE A 125 -2.26 5.27 9.14
N GLY A 126 -2.52 5.19 10.45
CA GLY A 126 -3.03 6.25 11.29
C GLY A 126 -4.55 6.45 11.14
N GLN A 127 -5.09 7.39 11.90
CA GLN A 127 -6.54 7.62 11.99
C GLN A 127 -7.16 8.25 10.73
N ASN A 128 -6.34 8.97 9.95
CA ASN A 128 -6.80 9.79 8.82
C ASN A 128 -6.19 9.35 7.49
N PHE A 129 -6.25 8.04 7.18
CA PHE A 129 -5.81 7.52 5.89
C PHE A 129 -6.93 7.58 4.86
N LYS A 130 -6.70 8.31 3.75
CA LYS A 130 -7.68 8.42 2.67
C LYS A 130 -7.39 7.40 1.58
N VAL A 131 -8.33 6.50 1.34
CA VAL A 131 -8.34 5.61 0.18
C VAL A 131 -9.00 6.35 -0.98
N LEU A 132 -8.26 6.57 -2.08
CA LEU A 132 -8.76 7.26 -3.26
C LEU A 132 -9.51 6.32 -4.22
N ASP A 133 -9.10 5.05 -4.22
CA ASP A 133 -9.66 3.98 -5.00
C ASP A 133 -9.65 2.72 -4.15
N THR A 134 -10.83 2.15 -3.92
CA THR A 134 -11.06 1.05 -2.98
C THR A 134 -11.02 -0.32 -3.64
N ASN A 135 -11.14 -0.40 -4.97
CA ASN A 135 -11.25 -1.68 -5.68
C ASN A 135 -10.26 -1.84 -6.84
N GLY A 136 -9.70 -0.75 -7.40
CA GLY A 136 -8.76 -0.81 -8.52
C GLY A 136 -9.41 -1.14 -9.86
N GLU A 137 -10.74 -1.13 -9.94
CA GLU A 137 -11.50 -1.47 -11.14
C GLU A 137 -11.72 -0.23 -12.02
N ASP A 138 -11.84 -0.45 -13.33
CA ASP A 138 -12.17 0.63 -14.26
C ASP A 138 -13.57 1.19 -13.95
N PRO A 139 -13.76 2.54 -13.99
CA PRO A 139 -15.08 3.12 -13.81
C PRO A 139 -16.05 2.61 -14.87
N ILE A 140 -17.25 2.22 -14.44
CA ILE A 140 -18.35 1.84 -15.34
C ILE A 140 -18.81 3.11 -16.08
N THR A 141 -18.57 3.17 -17.39
CA THR A 141 -18.69 4.41 -18.18
C THR A 141 -19.66 4.31 -19.37
N GLU A 142 -20.16 3.12 -19.71
CA GLU A 142 -20.91 2.87 -20.95
C GLU A 142 -22.38 2.48 -20.74
N GLU A 143 -22.92 2.59 -19.53
CA GLU A 143 -24.34 2.30 -19.29
C GLU A 143 -25.23 3.39 -19.89
N ILE A 144 -26.07 3.00 -20.85
CA ILE A 144 -27.01 3.91 -21.50
C ILE A 144 -28.26 4.02 -20.64
N VAL A 145 -28.60 5.23 -20.23
CA VAL A 145 -29.86 5.52 -19.54
C VAL A 145 -31.04 5.36 -20.51
N ASP A 146 -32.01 4.54 -20.14
CA ASP A 146 -33.30 4.40 -20.82
C ASP A 146 -34.28 5.47 -20.33
N SER A 147 -34.47 5.57 -19.01
CA SER A 147 -35.41 6.51 -18.40
C SER A 147 -34.97 6.95 -17.01
N ILE A 148 -35.40 8.17 -16.63
CA ILE A 148 -35.18 8.76 -15.32
C ILE A 148 -36.54 9.25 -14.82
N SER A 149 -36.95 8.82 -13.61
CA SER A 149 -38.18 9.31 -12.99
C SER A 149 -38.00 10.69 -12.36
N HIS A 150 -39.09 11.46 -12.27
CA HIS A 150 -39.11 12.78 -11.65
C HIS A 150 -39.74 12.72 -10.24
N ASP A 151 -39.25 11.77 -9.43
CA ASP A 151 -39.66 11.60 -8.05
C ASP A 151 -38.64 12.26 -7.10
N GLU A 152 -38.99 12.40 -5.82
CA GLU A 152 -38.07 12.90 -4.78
C GLU A 152 -36.80 12.04 -4.69
N ILE A 153 -36.94 10.73 -4.90
CA ILE A 153 -35.86 9.78 -5.12
C ILE A 153 -35.99 9.28 -6.56
N GLY A 154 -35.27 9.92 -7.49
CA GLY A 154 -35.31 9.57 -8.91
C GLY A 154 -34.81 8.15 -9.16
N VAL A 155 -35.60 7.36 -9.90
CA VAL A 155 -35.24 6.01 -10.33
C VAL A 155 -34.68 6.07 -11.74
N VAL A 156 -33.50 5.49 -11.93
CA VAL A 156 -32.82 5.42 -13.24
C VAL A 156 -32.91 3.99 -13.75
N SER A 157 -33.47 3.83 -14.95
CA SER A 157 -33.45 2.56 -15.67
C SER A 157 -32.39 2.62 -16.77
N ILE A 158 -31.61 1.55 -16.91
CA ILE A 158 -30.62 1.38 -17.99
C ILE A 158 -31.23 0.62 -19.16
N ALA A 159 -30.78 0.91 -20.37
CA ALA A 159 -31.28 0.31 -21.61
C ALA A 159 -30.77 -1.12 -21.84
N THR A 160 -29.72 -1.53 -21.12
CA THR A 160 -29.10 -2.85 -21.29
C THR A 160 -29.93 -3.94 -20.59
N TYR A 161 -29.99 -5.14 -21.16
CA TYR A 161 -30.61 -6.32 -20.54
C TYR A 161 -29.69 -6.99 -19.49
N THR A 162 -28.56 -6.36 -19.19
CA THR A 162 -27.52 -6.84 -18.28
C THR A 162 -27.49 -5.96 -17.03
N LYS A 163 -26.99 -6.49 -15.93
CA LYS A 163 -26.83 -5.70 -14.70
C LYS A 163 -25.74 -4.65 -14.90
N HIS A 164 -26.04 -3.41 -14.49
CA HIS A 164 -25.16 -2.23 -14.59
C HIS A 164 -23.85 -2.30 -13.78
N GLY A 165 -23.58 -3.37 -13.02
CA GLY A 165 -22.33 -3.54 -12.26
C GLY A 165 -22.13 -2.62 -11.05
N PHE A 166 -22.92 -1.55 -10.90
CA PHE A 166 -22.86 -0.65 -9.74
C PHE A 166 -23.19 -1.33 -8.40
N GLU A 167 -22.67 -0.74 -7.32
CA GLU A 167 -22.93 -1.12 -5.93
C GLU A 167 -23.58 0.02 -5.14
N ASP A 168 -24.22 -0.31 -4.01
CA ASP A 168 -24.79 0.68 -3.10
C ASP A 168 -23.73 1.66 -2.62
N GLY A 169 -24.04 2.96 -2.75
CA GLY A 169 -23.15 4.03 -2.34
C GLY A 169 -22.08 4.42 -3.36
N SER A 170 -22.09 3.80 -4.55
CA SER A 170 -21.34 4.30 -5.71
C SER A 170 -21.76 5.73 -6.05
N TYR A 171 -20.87 6.46 -6.71
CA TYR A 171 -21.15 7.77 -7.26
C TYR A 171 -21.13 7.70 -8.78
N VAL A 172 -22.14 8.32 -9.43
CA VAL A 172 -22.27 8.35 -10.89
C VAL A 172 -22.40 9.79 -11.37
N THR A 173 -21.97 10.05 -12.60
CA THR A 173 -22.16 11.32 -13.29
C THR A 173 -22.95 11.09 -14.57
N PHE A 174 -23.95 11.93 -14.83
CA PHE A 174 -24.76 11.83 -16.04
C PHE A 174 -24.25 12.78 -17.13
N HIS A 175 -24.35 12.34 -18.38
CA HIS A 175 -24.04 13.15 -19.56
C HIS A 175 -25.09 12.96 -20.64
N GLY A 176 -25.38 14.03 -21.40
CA GLY A 176 -26.27 13.96 -22.56
C GLY A 176 -27.76 13.77 -22.25
N VAL A 177 -28.17 13.91 -20.98
CA VAL A 177 -29.59 13.82 -20.58
C VAL A 177 -30.36 15.02 -21.13
N LYS A 178 -31.44 14.73 -21.86
CA LYS A 178 -32.36 15.72 -22.43
C LYS A 178 -33.63 15.80 -21.58
N GLY A 179 -34.17 17.00 -21.38
CA GLY A 179 -35.40 17.23 -20.60
C GLY A 179 -35.17 17.47 -19.10
N MET A 180 -34.15 16.85 -18.51
CA MET A 180 -33.66 17.12 -17.14
C MET A 180 -32.19 17.52 -17.20
N THR A 181 -31.90 18.63 -17.89
CA THR A 181 -30.51 19.01 -18.22
C THR A 181 -29.67 19.40 -17.00
N GLU A 182 -30.32 19.77 -15.90
CA GLU A 182 -29.72 20.21 -14.63
C GLU A 182 -28.95 19.12 -13.89
N ILE A 183 -29.09 17.85 -14.29
CA ILE A 183 -28.38 16.73 -13.70
C ILE A 183 -27.07 16.40 -14.44
N ASN A 184 -26.89 16.91 -15.66
CA ASN A 184 -25.67 16.66 -16.43
C ASN A 184 -24.44 17.23 -15.71
N ASP A 185 -23.32 16.51 -15.81
CA ASP A 185 -22.01 16.87 -15.25
C ASP A 185 -22.02 17.05 -13.72
N ARG A 186 -23.00 16.43 -13.04
CA ARG A 186 -23.12 16.41 -11.57
C ARG A 186 -23.01 14.99 -11.05
N GLU A 187 -22.40 14.89 -9.88
CA GLU A 187 -22.18 13.63 -9.18
C GLU A 187 -23.36 13.29 -8.26
N PHE A 188 -23.82 12.04 -8.30
CA PHE A 188 -24.92 11.53 -7.48
C PHE A 188 -24.53 10.22 -6.82
N LYS A 189 -24.83 10.10 -5.52
CA LYS A 189 -24.73 8.83 -4.80
C LYS A 189 -25.93 7.95 -5.12
N ILE A 190 -25.72 6.69 -5.48
CA ILE A 190 -26.78 5.78 -5.90
C ILE A 190 -27.05 4.65 -4.89
N THR A 191 -28.23 4.05 -5.03
CA THR A 191 -28.65 2.81 -4.36
C THR A 191 -29.21 1.90 -5.43
N VAL A 192 -28.75 0.65 -5.45
CA VAL A 192 -29.13 -0.37 -6.42
C VAL A 192 -30.45 -1.01 -6.01
N LEU A 193 -31.35 -1.18 -6.97
CA LEU A 193 -32.67 -1.81 -6.78
C LEU A 193 -32.66 -3.30 -7.12
#